data_AF-A0A3B4Z3A9-F1
#
_entry.id   AF-A0A3B4Z3A9-F1
#
_cell.length_a   1.000
_cell.length_b   1.000
_cell.length_c   1.000
_cell.angle_alpha   90.00
_cell.angle_beta   90.00
_cell.angle_gamma   90.00
#
_symmetry.space_group_name_H-M   'P 1'
#
loop_
_entity.id
_entity.type
_entity.pdbx_description
1 polymer ?
#
loop_
_entity_poly.entity_id
_entity_poly.type
_entity_poly.pdbx_seq_one_letter_code
_entity_poly.pdbx_strand_id
1 'polypeptide(L)' 'PGQEDEQMQRPEVREEDVTEAKNRLGGSGPAKSKTIEVMEECKMGKAAPSVFSRARSGAET' A
#
# COMPACT_ATOMS: atom_id res chain seq x y z
N PRO A 1 -25.46 9.78 -26.77
CA PRO A 1 -24.10 9.20 -26.89
C PRO A 1 -23.84 8.24 -25.72
N GLY A 2 -24.22 6.97 -25.89
CA GLY A 2 -24.00 5.92 -24.90
C GLY A 2 -22.56 5.42 -24.99
N GLN A 3 -21.82 5.58 -23.90
CA GLN A 3 -20.56 4.88 -23.63
C GLN A 3 -20.54 4.54 -22.13
N GLU A 4 -21.57 3.79 -21.74
CA GLU A 4 -21.52 2.87 -20.62
C GLU A 4 -21.00 1.55 -21.24
N ASP A 5 -20.11 0.81 -20.57
CA ASP A 5 -19.65 -0.53 -20.98
C ASP A 5 -18.56 -0.66 -22.06
N GLU A 6 -17.48 0.11 -21.99
CA GLU A 6 -16.17 -0.59 -22.02
C GLU A 6 -15.86 -0.99 -20.57
N GLN A 7 -16.55 -2.02 -20.09
CA GLN A 7 -16.03 -2.80 -18.99
C GLN A 7 -14.64 -3.21 -19.45
N MET A 8 -13.61 -2.51 -18.99
CA MET A 8 -12.22 -2.90 -19.20
C MET A 8 -12.18 -4.38 -18.85
N GLN A 9 -12.12 -5.23 -19.88
CA GLN A 9 -12.24 -6.67 -19.72
C GLN A 9 -11.02 -7.06 -18.90
N ARG A 10 -11.19 -7.09 -17.58
CA ARG A 10 -10.12 -7.45 -16.67
C ARG A 10 -9.74 -8.86 -17.11
N PRO A 11 -8.46 -9.11 -17.43
CA PRO A 11 -8.01 -10.46 -17.74
C PRO A 11 -8.54 -11.41 -16.67
N GLU A 12 -9.04 -12.56 -17.10
CA GLU A 12 -9.55 -13.56 -16.17
C GLU A 12 -8.45 -13.88 -15.16
N VAL A 13 -8.69 -13.52 -13.90
CA VAL A 13 -7.74 -13.75 -12.83
C VAL A 13 -7.87 -15.22 -12.44
N ARG A 14 -6.81 -16.00 -12.62
CA ARG A 14 -6.79 -17.40 -12.23
C ARG A 14 -6.58 -17.53 -10.72
N GLU A 15 -7.05 -18.62 -10.12
CA GLU A 15 -6.88 -18.85 -8.68
C GLU A 15 -5.40 -18.93 -8.28
N GLU A 16 -4.55 -19.43 -9.18
CA GLU A 16 -3.10 -19.46 -9.00
C GLU A 16 -2.50 -18.05 -8.86
N ASP A 17 -2.92 -17.12 -9.71
CA ASP A 17 -2.45 -15.73 -9.72
C ASP A 17 -2.84 -15.00 -8.43
N VAL A 18 -4.07 -15.26 -7.92
CA VAL A 18 -4.54 -14.69 -6.65
C VAL A 18 -3.68 -15.20 -5.49
N THR A 19 -3.36 -16.50 -5.50
CA THR A 19 -2.60 -17.14 -4.43
C THR A 19 -1.14 -16.68 -4.43
N GLU A 20 -0.53 -16.58 -5.60
CA GLU A 20 0.81 -16.01 -5.75
C GLU A 20 0.85 -14.53 -5.34
N ALA A 21 -0.13 -13.73 -5.77
CA ALA A 21 -0.22 -12.32 -5.38
C ALA A 21 -0.37 -12.14 -3.87
N LYS A 22 -1.21 -12.95 -3.20
CA LYS A 22 -1.36 -12.92 -1.73
C LYS A 22 -0.04 -13.23 -1.01
N ASN A 23 0.71 -14.21 -1.52
CA ASN A 23 2.03 -14.56 -0.97
C ASN A 23 3.06 -13.45 -1.21
N ARG A 24 3.11 -12.87 -2.42
CA ARG A 24 4.03 -11.77 -2.78
C ARG A 24 3.75 -10.48 -2.04
N LEU A 25 2.47 -10.11 -1.92
CA LEU A 25 2.04 -8.88 -1.27
C LEU A 25 2.08 -8.96 0.26
N GLY A 26 2.39 -10.15 0.82
CA GLY A 26 2.50 -10.32 2.27
C GLY A 26 1.22 -9.92 2.98
N GLY A 27 0.05 -10.32 2.47
CA GLY A 27 -1.26 -9.94 3.02
C GLY A 27 -1.57 -10.54 4.41
N SER A 28 -0.65 -11.34 4.94
CA SER A 28 -0.71 -11.94 6.28
C SER A 28 0.17 -11.14 7.23
N GLY A 29 -0.43 -10.20 7.96
CA GLY A 29 0.21 -9.39 8.99
C GLY A 29 -0.25 -7.93 9.00
N PRO A 30 0.02 -7.18 10.08
CA PRO A 30 -0.21 -5.74 10.07
C PRO A 30 0.57 -5.11 8.91
N ALA A 31 -0.04 -4.16 8.20
CA ALA A 31 0.58 -3.52 7.05
C ALA A 31 1.86 -2.80 7.49
N LYS A 32 3.03 -3.41 7.24
CA LYS A 32 4.35 -2.90 7.65
C LYS A 32 4.90 -1.84 6.70
N SER A 33 4.03 -1.07 6.04
CA SER A 33 4.51 0.04 5.22
C SER A 33 4.78 1.23 6.12
N LYS A 34 5.87 1.95 5.84
CA LYS A 34 6.24 3.14 6.62
C LYS A 34 5.12 4.19 6.67
N THR A 35 4.30 4.28 5.62
CA THR A 35 3.15 5.20 5.61
C THR A 35 2.10 4.84 6.66
N ILE A 36 1.84 3.55 6.86
CA ILE A 36 0.89 3.07 7.87
C ILE A 36 1.48 3.26 9.27
N GLU A 37 2.77 2.95 9.45
CA GLU A 37 3.50 3.19 10.70
C GLU A 37 3.48 4.67 11.10
N VAL A 38 3.79 5.58 10.18
CA VAL A 38 3.74 7.03 10.41
C VAL A 38 2.31 7.49 10.71
N MET A 39 1.30 6.95 10.03
CA MET A 39 -0.10 7.28 10.29
C MET A 39 -0.53 6.87 11.71
N GLU A 40 -0.11 5.70 12.17
CA GLU A 40 -0.38 5.22 13.52
C GLU A 40 0.33 6.08 14.58
N GLU A 41 1.59 6.44 14.35
CA GLU A 41 2.34 7.36 15.23
C GLU A 41 1.70 8.76 15.30
N CYS A 42 1.12 9.25 14.19
CA CYS A 42 0.36 10.51 14.19
C CYS A 42 -0.93 10.44 15.00
N LYS A 43 -1.62 9.29 15.00
CA LYS A 43 -2.81 9.07 15.84
C LYS A 43 -2.48 9.08 17.32
N MET A 44 -1.25 8.70 17.69
CA MET A 44 -0.74 8.75 19.06
C MET A 44 -0.33 10.17 19.51
N GLY A 45 -0.54 11.19 18.66
CA GLY A 45 -0.26 12.60 18.97
C GLY A 45 1.15 13.05 18.64
N LYS A 46 1.94 12.24 17.93
CA LYS A 46 3.26 12.65 17.45
C LYS A 46 3.17 13.33 16.09
N ALA A 47 4.06 14.28 15.82
CA ALA A 47 4.10 14.93 14.51
C ALA A 47 4.75 14.02 13.46
N ALA A 48 4.21 14.04 12.24
CA ALA A 48 4.82 13.33 11.11
C ALA A 48 6.27 13.83 10.88
N PRO A 49 7.21 12.92 10.54
CA PRO A 49 8.59 13.31 10.25
C PRO A 49 8.65 14.23 9.02
N SER A 50 9.37 15.34 9.14
CA SER A 50 9.49 16.34 8.07
C SER A 50 10.61 15.97 7.10
N VAL A 51 10.36 16.15 5.79
CA VAL A 51 11.38 15.96 4.74
C VAL A 51 12.53 16.97 4.81
N PHE A 52 12.31 18.10 5.50
CA PHE A 52 13.35 19.10 5.78
C PHE A 52 14.10 18.81 7.09
N SER A 53 13.61 17.87 7.90
CA SER A 53 14.27 17.49 9.15
C SER A 53 15.42 16.51 8.89
N ARG A 54 16.50 16.65 9.67
CA ARG A 54 17.67 15.76 9.58
C ARG A 54 17.37 14.32 10.01
N ALA A 55 16.29 14.10 10.76
CA ALA A 55 15.82 12.79 11.18
C ALA A 55 15.11 12.08 10.01
N ARG A 56 15.89 11.44 9.12
CA ARG A 56 15.32 10.64 8.04
C ARG A 56 14.72 9.35 8.60
N SER A 57 13.41 9.20 8.49
CA SER A 57 12.78 7.90 8.67
C SER A 57 12.97 7.11 7.37
N GLY A 58 14.03 6.31 7.28
CA GLY A 58 14.36 5.45 6.13
C GLY A 58 15.81 5.50 5.70
N ALA A 59 16.54 4.44 6.01
CA ALA A 59 17.72 4.07 5.24
C ALA A 59 17.21 3.33 3.99
N GLU A 60 17.60 3.82 2.82
CA GLU A 60 17.32 3.28 1.48
C GLU A 60 15.88 3.43 0.93
N THR A 61 15.83 4.04 -0.26
CA THR A 61 14.81 3.88 -1.29
C THR A 61 15.48 3.27 -2.49
#